data_AF-Q5I6G5-F1
#
_entry.id   AF-Q5I6G5-F1
#
_cell.length_a   1.000
_cell.length_b   1.000
_cell.length_c   1.000
_cell.angle_alpha   90.00
_cell.angle_beta   90.00
_cell.angle_gamma   90.00
#
_symmetry.space_group_name_H-M   'P 1'
#
loop_
_entity.id
_entity.type
_entity.pdbx_description
1 polymer ?
#
loop_
_entity_poly.entity_id
_entity_poly.type
_entity_poly.pdbx_seq_one_letter_code
_entity_poly.pdbx_strand_id
1 'polypeptide(L)'
;NIRKTHPLMKVINNSFIDLPTPSNISTWWNFGSLLGICLILQILTGLFLAMHYTSDTATAFSSITHICRDVNYGWIIRYMHANGASLFFICLYMHVGRGLYYGSYMFLETWNIGIILSFATMATAFMGYVLP
;
A
#
# COMPACT_ATOMS: atom_id res chain seq x y z
N ASN A 1 -5.54 0.07 32.84
CA ASN A 1 -4.42 -0.85 32.48
C ASN A 1 -3.37 -0.06 31.68
N ILE A 2 -2.15 -0.59 31.55
CA ILE A 2 -1.03 0.09 30.86
C ILE A 2 -1.42 0.52 29.43
N ARG A 3 -2.25 -0.29 28.76
CA ARG A 3 -2.79 -0.01 27.42
C ARG A 3 -3.51 1.34 27.32
N LYS A 4 -4.21 1.76 28.39
CA LYS A 4 -4.98 3.02 28.42
C LYS A 4 -4.20 4.20 29.00
N THR A 5 -3.13 3.96 29.77
CA THR A 5 -2.39 5.01 30.49
C THR A 5 -1.06 5.37 29.84
N HIS A 6 -0.34 4.40 29.26
CA HIS A 6 0.95 4.67 28.61
C HIS A 6 0.74 5.49 27.32
N PRO A 7 1.42 6.63 27.13
CA PRO A 7 1.13 7.56 26.02
C PRO A 7 1.14 6.92 24.63
N LEU A 8 2.15 6.09 24.32
CA LEU A 8 2.21 5.39 23.03
C LEU A 8 1.12 4.32 22.89
N MET A 9 0.87 3.56 23.97
CA MET A 9 -0.10 2.47 23.92
C MET A 9 -1.52 3.02 23.85
N LYS A 10 -1.77 4.20 24.40
CA LYS A 10 -3.06 4.88 24.36
C LYS A 10 -3.48 5.20 22.91
N VAL A 11 -2.54 5.63 22.06
CA VAL A 11 -2.81 5.88 20.63
C VAL A 11 -3.24 4.58 19.95
N ILE A 12 -2.43 3.53 20.07
CA ILE A 12 -2.74 2.20 19.51
C ILE A 12 -4.06 1.67 20.04
N ASN A 13 -4.33 1.82 21.34
CA ASN A 13 -5.55 1.37 21.95
C ASN A 13 -6.78 2.00 21.31
N ASN A 14 -6.76 3.33 21.18
CA ASN A 14 -7.92 4.09 20.74
C ASN A 14 -8.16 3.96 19.23
N SER A 15 -7.13 3.70 18.43
CA SER A 15 -7.25 3.56 16.98
C SER A 15 -7.35 2.12 16.49
N PHE A 16 -6.99 1.12 17.30
CA PHE A 16 -6.83 -0.27 16.83
C PHE A 16 -7.46 -1.34 17.73
N ILE A 17 -7.53 -1.13 19.06
CA ILE A 17 -7.96 -2.20 19.98
C ILE A 17 -9.36 -1.94 20.53
N ASP A 18 -9.56 -0.80 21.21
CA ASP A 18 -10.84 -0.40 21.79
C ASP A 18 -11.57 0.63 20.89
N LEU A 19 -11.31 0.60 19.57
CA LEU A 19 -11.99 1.46 18.62
C LEU A 19 -13.46 1.02 18.49
N PRO A 20 -14.46 1.89 18.79
CA PRO A 20 -15.85 1.55 18.57
C PRO A 20 -16.13 1.47 17.06
N THR A 21 -16.58 0.32 16.59
CA THR A 21 -16.94 0.08 15.19
C THR A 21 -18.40 -0.34 15.06
N PRO A 22 -19.12 0.06 13.99
CA PRO A 22 -20.47 -0.43 13.75
C PRO A 22 -20.45 -1.95 13.55
N SER A 23 -21.42 -2.66 14.15
CA SER A 23 -21.47 -4.13 14.12
C SER A 23 -21.86 -4.71 12.75
N ASN A 24 -22.40 -3.89 11.85
CA ASN A 24 -22.93 -4.28 10.56
C ASN A 24 -22.07 -3.85 9.35
N ILE A 25 -20.79 -3.52 9.56
CA ILE A 25 -19.87 -3.27 8.45
C ILE A 25 -19.68 -4.55 7.62
N SER A 26 -19.78 -4.44 6.31
CA SER A 26 -19.63 -5.56 5.38
C SER A 26 -18.17 -5.75 4.96
N THR A 27 -17.90 -6.77 4.15
CA THR A 27 -16.55 -7.08 3.62
C THR A 27 -15.89 -5.91 2.89
N TRP A 28 -16.69 -4.99 2.34
CA TRP A 28 -16.21 -3.78 1.68
C TRP A 28 -15.39 -2.85 2.60
N TRP A 29 -15.55 -2.94 3.91
CA TRP A 29 -14.73 -2.19 4.87
C TRP A 29 -13.30 -2.70 5.02
N ASN A 30 -13.00 -3.92 4.58
CA ASN A 30 -11.66 -4.50 4.65
C ASN A 30 -10.67 -3.85 3.68
N PHE A 31 -11.14 -3.19 2.61
CA PHE A 31 -10.22 -2.60 1.63
C PHE A 31 -9.34 -1.49 2.21
N GLY A 32 -9.75 -0.85 3.32
CA GLY A 32 -8.89 0.13 4.00
C GLY A 32 -7.64 -0.51 4.62
N SER A 33 -7.80 -1.62 5.34
CA SER A 33 -6.66 -2.34 5.93
C SER A 33 -5.81 -3.04 4.87
N LEU A 34 -6.44 -3.59 3.83
CA LEU A 34 -5.73 -4.19 2.69
C LEU A 34 -4.85 -3.16 1.96
N LEU A 35 -5.29 -1.91 1.79
CA LEU A 35 -4.45 -0.84 1.25
C LEU A 35 -3.23 -0.56 2.14
N GLY A 36 -3.39 -0.57 3.46
CA GLY A 36 -2.27 -0.45 4.40
C GLY A 36 -1.27 -1.61 4.26
N ILE A 37 -1.76 -2.84 4.11
CA ILE A 37 -0.92 -4.03 3.87
C ILE A 37 -0.20 -3.91 2.51
N CYS A 38 -0.90 -3.49 1.45
CA CYS A 38 -0.30 -3.27 0.14
C CYS A 38 0.83 -2.25 0.22
N LEU A 39 0.64 -1.14 0.94
CA LEU A 39 1.68 -0.12 1.12
C LEU A 39 2.92 -0.69 1.82
N ILE A 40 2.74 -1.41 2.93
CA ILE A 40 3.86 -2.05 3.64
C ILE A 40 4.59 -3.05 2.73
N LEU A 41 3.84 -3.87 2.00
CA LEU A 41 4.39 -4.84 1.05
C LEU A 41 5.21 -4.14 -0.05
N GLN A 42 4.68 -3.07 -0.66
CA GLN A 42 5.38 -2.32 -1.70
C GLN A 42 6.65 -1.64 -1.16
N ILE A 43 6.61 -1.05 0.04
CA ILE A 43 7.79 -0.42 0.64
C ILE A 43 8.88 -1.46 0.92
N LEU A 44 8.52 -2.59 1.55
CA LEU A 44 9.49 -3.64 1.86
C LEU A 44 10.10 -4.22 0.59
N THR A 45 9.27 -4.69 -0.34
CA THR A 45 9.77 -5.28 -1.60
C THR A 45 10.55 -4.27 -2.45
N GLY A 46 10.08 -3.03 -2.53
CA GLY A 46 10.75 -1.96 -3.27
C GLY A 46 12.12 -1.63 -2.68
N LEU A 47 12.25 -1.59 -1.35
CA LEU A 47 13.52 -1.39 -0.67
C LEU A 47 14.53 -2.50 -1.01
N PHE A 48 14.11 -3.78 -0.98
CA PHE A 48 14.99 -4.89 -1.35
C PHE A 48 15.37 -4.88 -2.84
N LEU A 49 14.47 -4.48 -3.73
CA LEU A 49 14.79 -4.31 -5.15
C LEU A 49 15.78 -3.17 -5.37
N ALA A 50 15.60 -2.04 -4.67
CA ALA A 50 16.46 -0.87 -4.80
C ALA A 50 17.92 -1.15 -4.38
N MET A 51 18.15 -2.09 -3.45
CA MET A 51 19.51 -2.51 -3.05
C MET A 51 20.31 -3.17 -4.19
N HIS A 52 19.65 -3.63 -5.25
CA HIS A 52 20.25 -4.36 -6.37
C HIS A 52 20.02 -3.71 -7.74
N TYR A 53 19.24 -2.62 -7.79
CA TYR A 53 18.88 -1.92 -9.02
C TYR A 53 19.89 -0.79 -9.34
N THR A 54 20.15 -0.56 -10.63
CA THR A 54 20.92 0.60 -11.11
C THR A 54 20.06 1.48 -12.01
N SER A 55 20.04 2.79 -11.75
CA SER A 55 19.19 3.75 -12.49
C SER A 55 19.82 4.31 -13.77
N ASP A 56 21.03 3.87 -14.11
CA ASP A 56 21.70 4.29 -15.34
C ASP A 56 21.07 3.59 -16.56
N THR A 57 20.76 4.36 -17.60
CA THR A 57 20.05 3.86 -18.79
C THR A 57 20.76 2.71 -19.51
N ALA A 58 22.09 2.59 -19.41
CA ALA A 58 22.83 1.49 -20.03
C ALA A 58 22.73 0.19 -19.22
N THR A 59 22.42 0.27 -17.91
CA THR A 59 22.43 -0.88 -17.00
C THR A 59 21.08 -1.22 -16.37
N ALA A 60 20.09 -0.32 -16.44
CA ALA A 60 18.77 -0.48 -15.80
C ALA A 60 18.12 -1.83 -16.08
N PHE A 61 17.92 -2.17 -17.35
CA PHE A 61 17.32 -3.45 -17.75
C PHE A 61 18.16 -4.65 -17.27
N SER A 62 19.48 -4.59 -17.44
CA SER A 62 20.38 -5.68 -17.03
C SER A 62 20.35 -5.91 -15.51
N SER A 63 20.22 -4.85 -14.71
CA SER A 63 20.11 -4.95 -13.25
C SER A 63 18.82 -5.67 -12.81
N ILE A 64 17.69 -5.44 -13.49
CA ILE A 64 16.44 -6.19 -13.25
C ILE A 64 16.61 -7.67 -13.60
N THR A 65 17.31 -7.98 -14.71
CA THR A 65 17.57 -9.38 -15.06
C THR A 65 18.48 -10.07 -14.05
N HIS A 66 19.49 -9.37 -13.53
CA HIS A 66 20.37 -9.84 -12.47
C HIS A 66 19.58 -10.10 -11.17
N ILE A 67 18.68 -9.19 -10.77
CA ILE A 67 17.76 -9.42 -9.63
C ILE A 67 16.96 -10.71 -9.82
N CYS A 68 16.40 -10.93 -11.01
CA CYS A 68 15.56 -12.10 -11.24
C CYS A 68 16.33 -13.43 -11.30
N ARG A 69 17.61 -13.42 -11.71
CA ARG A 69 18.37 -14.64 -12.01
C ARG A 69 19.42 -14.97 -10.95
N ASP A 70 20.06 -13.96 -10.39
CA ASP A 70 21.30 -14.13 -9.63
C ASP A 70 21.13 -13.74 -8.15
N VAL A 71 20.15 -12.89 -7.81
CA VAL A 71 19.83 -12.55 -6.42
C VAL A 71 18.94 -13.63 -5.79
N ASN A 72 19.31 -14.10 -4.60
CA ASN A 72 18.54 -15.10 -3.85
C ASN A 72 17.09 -14.64 -3.64
N TYR A 73 16.14 -15.43 -4.13
CA TYR A 73 14.70 -15.12 -4.13
C TYR A 73 14.32 -13.80 -4.83
N GLY A 74 15.23 -13.19 -5.59
CA GLY A 74 14.98 -11.89 -6.24
C GLY A 74 13.85 -11.93 -7.26
N TRP A 75 13.64 -13.06 -7.94
CA TRP A 75 12.47 -13.27 -8.79
C TRP A 75 11.14 -13.16 -8.02
N ILE A 76 11.05 -13.76 -6.82
CA ILE A 76 9.84 -13.68 -5.98
C ILE A 76 9.60 -12.24 -5.58
N ILE A 77 10.63 -11.56 -5.08
CA ILE A 77 10.54 -10.17 -4.62
C ILE A 77 10.09 -9.26 -5.78
N ARG A 78 10.69 -9.43 -6.97
CA ARG A 78 10.34 -8.66 -8.17
C ARG A 78 8.90 -8.88 -8.59
N TYR A 79 8.45 -10.13 -8.68
CA TYR A 79 7.07 -10.41 -9.09
C TYR A 79 6.06 -10.04 -8.01
N MET A 80 6.41 -10.14 -6.73
CA MET A 80 5.58 -9.67 -5.64
C MET A 80 5.41 -8.15 -5.67
N HIS A 81 6.48 -7.39 -5.95
CA HIS A 81 6.39 -5.93 -6.10
C HIS A 81 5.55 -5.52 -7.32
N ALA A 82 5.76 -6.19 -8.46
CA ALA A 82 5.04 -5.89 -9.71
C ALA A 82 3.55 -6.23 -9.61
N ASN A 83 3.21 -7.44 -9.15
CA ASN A 83 1.79 -7.83 -8.98
C ASN A 83 1.14 -7.15 -7.76
N GLY A 84 1.93 -6.82 -6.74
CA GLY A 84 1.48 -6.07 -5.57
C GLY A 84 1.00 -4.67 -5.94
N ALA A 85 1.62 -4.03 -6.94
CA ALA A 85 1.12 -2.78 -7.51
C ALA A 85 -0.29 -2.94 -8.11
N SER A 86 -0.53 -4.00 -8.90
CA SER A 86 -1.88 -4.29 -9.44
C SER A 86 -2.91 -4.53 -8.34
N LEU A 87 -2.55 -5.32 -7.31
CA LEU A 87 -3.42 -5.55 -6.16
C LEU A 87 -3.73 -4.24 -5.43
N PHE A 88 -2.76 -3.34 -5.29
CA PHE A 88 -2.96 -2.02 -4.69
C PHE A 88 -4.07 -1.26 -5.44
N PHE A 89 -4.03 -1.20 -6.77
CA PHE A 89 -5.08 -0.52 -7.55
C PHE A 89 -6.43 -1.21 -7.48
N ILE A 90 -6.47 -2.55 -7.48
CA ILE A 90 -7.73 -3.29 -7.25
C ILE A 90 -8.34 -2.88 -5.90
N CYS A 91 -7.54 -2.91 -4.83
CA CYS A 91 -7.99 -2.48 -3.50
C CYS A 91 -8.41 -1.00 -3.48
N LEU A 92 -7.69 -0.14 -4.19
CA LEU A 92 -7.96 1.29 -4.25
C LEU A 92 -9.30 1.58 -4.91
N TYR A 93 -9.55 1.00 -6.08
CA TYR A 93 -10.81 1.19 -6.80
C TYR A 93 -12.00 0.60 -6.04
N MET A 94 -11.84 -0.57 -5.41
CA MET A 94 -12.88 -1.16 -4.57
C MET A 94 -13.14 -0.30 -3.32
N HIS A 95 -12.11 0.28 -2.72
CA HIS A 95 -12.23 1.19 -1.58
C HIS A 95 -12.98 2.48 -1.95
N VAL A 96 -12.65 3.09 -3.09
CA VAL A 96 -13.33 4.27 -3.63
C VAL A 96 -14.79 3.94 -3.99
N GLY A 97 -15.01 2.82 -4.70
CA GLY A 97 -16.35 2.36 -5.08
C GLY A 97 -17.26 2.13 -3.88
N ARG A 98 -16.75 1.51 -2.81
CA ARG A 98 -17.45 1.42 -1.52
C ARG A 98 -17.83 2.81 -1.02
N GLY A 99 -16.89 3.75 -1.03
CA GLY A 99 -17.12 5.10 -0.51
C GLY A 99 -18.20 5.86 -1.28
N LEU A 100 -18.29 5.66 -2.59
CA LEU A 100 -19.37 6.19 -3.42
C LEU A 100 -20.72 5.53 -3.10
N TYR A 101 -20.76 4.19 -3.05
CA TYR A 101 -21.99 3.43 -2.85
C TYR A 101 -22.65 3.71 -1.48
N TYR A 102 -21.86 3.79 -0.40
CA TYR A 102 -22.36 4.03 0.95
C TYR A 102 -22.34 5.51 1.37
N GLY A 103 -22.08 6.45 0.46
CA GLY A 103 -22.06 7.88 0.78
C GLY A 103 -20.94 8.31 1.74
N SER A 104 -19.85 7.53 1.84
CA SER A 104 -18.74 7.86 2.74
C SER A 104 -17.98 9.13 2.34
N TYR A 105 -18.16 9.62 1.10
CA TYR A 105 -17.64 10.91 0.65
C TYR A 105 -18.18 12.11 1.44
N MET A 106 -19.27 11.93 2.20
CA MET A 106 -19.79 12.96 3.11
C MET A 106 -18.81 13.29 4.25
N PHE A 107 -17.86 12.40 4.56
CA PHE A 107 -16.71 12.71 5.43
C PHE A 107 -15.65 13.48 4.63
N LEU A 108 -15.90 14.77 4.39
CA LEU A 108 -15.16 15.61 3.43
C LEU A 108 -13.64 15.56 3.60
N GLU A 109 -13.13 15.72 4.82
CA GLU A 109 -11.69 15.70 5.08
C GLU A 109 -11.06 14.33 4.75
N THR A 110 -11.67 13.25 5.23
CA THR A 110 -11.22 11.87 4.95
C THR A 110 -11.27 11.58 3.46
N TRP A 111 -12.32 12.03 2.77
CA TRP A 111 -12.50 11.84 1.34
C TRP A 111 -11.46 12.61 0.52
N ASN A 112 -11.22 13.88 0.84
CA ASN A 112 -10.22 14.71 0.17
C ASN A 112 -8.80 14.18 0.36
N ILE A 113 -8.45 13.71 1.57
CA ILE A 113 -7.17 13.01 1.79
C ILE A 113 -7.11 11.73 0.93
N GLY A 114 -8.21 10.97 0.83
CA GLY A 114 -8.31 9.79 -0.02
C GLY A 114 -8.06 10.09 -1.51
N ILE A 115 -8.54 11.22 -2.02
CA ILE A 115 -8.27 11.69 -3.38
C ILE A 115 -6.76 11.98 -3.56
N ILE A 116 -6.15 12.71 -2.62
CA ILE A 116 -4.72 13.01 -2.66
C ILE A 116 -3.89 11.73 -2.63
N LEU A 117 -4.22 10.78 -1.75
CA LEU A 117 -3.57 9.47 -1.68
C LEU A 117 -3.72 8.67 -2.97
N SER A 118 -4.87 8.76 -3.63
CA SER A 118 -5.11 8.11 -4.92
C SER A 118 -4.19 8.66 -6.01
N PHE A 119 -4.07 10.00 -6.12
CA PHE A 119 -3.15 10.62 -7.07
C PHE A 119 -1.67 10.33 -6.75
N ALA A 120 -1.28 10.35 -5.47
CA ALA A 120 0.07 10.00 -5.07
C ALA A 120 0.42 8.55 -5.43
N THR A 121 -0.52 7.62 -5.25
CA THR A 121 -0.35 6.21 -5.63
C THR A 121 -0.22 6.06 -7.15
N MET A 122 -1.04 6.79 -7.93
CA MET A 122 -0.95 6.84 -9.39
C MET A 122 0.41 7.33 -9.88
N ALA A 123 0.88 8.48 -9.36
CA ALA A 123 2.18 9.03 -9.72
C ALA A 123 3.31 8.05 -9.38
N THR A 124 3.26 7.43 -8.20
CA THR A 124 4.27 6.46 -7.76
C THR A 124 4.33 5.24 -8.68
N ALA A 125 3.17 4.66 -9.01
CA ALA A 125 3.12 3.49 -9.88
C ALA A 125 3.54 3.79 -11.32
N PHE A 126 3.17 4.96 -11.84
CA PHE A 126 3.62 5.42 -13.16
C PHE A 126 5.15 5.52 -13.21
N MET A 127 5.76 6.22 -12.24
CA MET A 127 7.22 6.35 -12.18
C MET A 127 7.92 5.00 -11.99
N GLY A 128 7.36 4.12 -11.14
CA GLY A 128 7.91 2.78 -10.91
C GLY A 128 7.91 1.90 -12.16
N TYR A 129 6.92 2.06 -13.05
CA TYR A 129 6.83 1.29 -14.28
C TYR A 129 7.91 1.65 -15.32
N VAL A 130 8.53 2.84 -15.20
CA VAL A 130 9.59 3.33 -16.12
C VAL A 130 10.98 2.83 -15.73
N LEU A 131 11.14 2.22 -14.54
CA LEU A 131 12.44 1.79 -14.02
C LEU A 131 13.04 0.54 -14.70
N PRO A 132 12.27 -0.49 -15.10
CA PRO A 132 12.80 -1.65 -15.81
C PRO A 132 13.21 -1.38 -17.27
#